data_AF-A0A3N2APH6-F1
#
_entry.id   AF-A0A3N2APH6-F1
#
_cell.length_a   1.000
_cell.length_b   1.000
_cell.length_c   1.000
_cell.angle_alpha   90.00
_cell.angle_beta   90.00
_cell.angle_gamma   90.00
#
_symmetry.space_group_name_H-M   'P 1'
#
loop_
_entity.id
_entity.type
_entity.pdbx_description
1 polymer ?
#
loop_
_entity_poly.entity_id
_entity_poly.type
_entity_poly.pdbx_seq_one_letter_code
_entity_poly.pdbx_strand_id
1 'polypeptide(L)'
;MSADIEAGAERQPREERPADAWIIATLFALAFGYDTVEAVTNLQQLPLLYLGAGIQASTPWWLLVALVALPAVLFVAALWIGRRMRLVAKAGVLLAALAVSAQLSLLAEQLARQIALAALVG
;
A
#
# COMPACT_ATOMS: atom_id res chain seq x y z
N MET A 1 37.63 42.55 19.35
CA MET A 1 38.11 41.38 18.59
C MET A 1 37.74 40.16 19.42
N SER A 2 36.60 39.47 19.29
CA SER A 2 35.49 39.43 18.33
C SER A 2 34.32 38.82 19.13
N ALA A 3 33.18 39.48 19.37
CA ALA A 3 32.08 39.67 18.43
C ALA A 3 31.79 38.40 17.59
N ASP A 4 30.57 37.87 17.75
CA ASP A 4 29.84 37.07 16.75
C ASP A 4 30.08 35.55 16.67
N ILE A 5 30.09 34.83 17.81
CA ILE A 5 29.62 33.42 17.83
C ILE A 5 28.17 33.35 18.39
N GLU A 6 27.45 34.47 18.38
CA GLU A 6 26.00 34.49 18.41
C GLU A 6 25.47 34.36 16.99
N ALA A 7 25.40 33.13 16.49
CA ALA A 7 24.35 32.78 15.54
C ALA A 7 24.14 31.30 15.69
N GLY A 8 23.33 30.95 16.69
CA GLY A 8 22.51 29.76 16.57
C GLY A 8 21.90 29.81 15.18
N ALA A 9 22.35 28.91 14.31
CA ALA A 9 21.59 28.55 13.13
C ALA A 9 20.31 27.93 13.68
N GLU A 10 19.38 28.79 14.12
CA GLU A 10 17.99 28.46 14.30
C GLU A 10 17.60 27.88 12.96
N ARG A 11 17.59 26.55 12.89
CA ARG A 11 16.99 25.84 11.78
C ARG A 11 15.56 26.32 11.80
N GLN A 12 15.25 27.31 10.97
CA GLN A 12 13.92 27.87 10.89
C GLN A 12 12.97 26.68 10.77
N PRO A 13 11.98 26.54 11.67
CA PRO A 13 11.03 25.45 11.57
C PRO A 13 10.42 25.57 10.18
N ARG A 14 10.80 24.65 9.28
CA ARG A 14 10.37 24.68 7.88
C ARG A 14 8.85 24.67 7.93
N GLU A 15 8.22 25.81 7.65
CA GLU A 15 6.78 25.92 7.61
C GLU A 15 6.29 24.86 6.62
N GLU A 16 5.62 23.83 7.15
CA GLU A 16 5.12 22.71 6.36
C GLU A 16 4.10 23.29 5.38
N ARG A 17 4.52 23.55 4.14
CA ARG A 17 3.65 24.17 3.15
C ARG A 17 2.53 23.18 2.83
N PRO A 18 1.26 23.63 2.75
CA PRO A 18 0.15 22.75 2.42
C PRO A 18 0.33 22.04 1.06
N ALA A 19 1.14 22.61 0.15
CA ALA A 19 1.55 21.98 -1.09
C ALA A 19 2.35 20.68 -0.89
N ASP A 20 3.25 20.63 0.10
CA ASP A 20 4.09 19.45 0.36
C ASP A 20 3.24 18.27 0.86
N ALA A 21 2.21 18.56 1.67
CA ALA A 21 1.23 17.58 2.12
C ALA A 21 0.42 16.96 0.98
N TRP A 22 0.08 17.77 -0.02
CA TRP A 22 -0.63 17.30 -1.22
C TRP A 22 0.26 16.45 -2.12
N ILE A 23 1.53 16.83 -2.29
CA ILE A 23 2.50 16.04 -3.07
C ILE A 23 2.67 14.65 -2.45
N ILE A 24 2.92 14.57 -1.13
CA ILE A 24 3.08 13.28 -0.45
C ILE A 24 1.81 12.44 -0.55
N ALA A 25 0.64 13.03 -0.30
CA ALA A 25 -0.63 12.31 -0.42
C ALA A 25 -0.86 11.77 -1.84
N THR A 26 -0.50 12.54 -2.87
CA THR A 26 -0.62 12.14 -4.28
C THR A 26 0.35 11.01 -4.61
N LEU A 27 1.61 11.09 -4.17
CA LEU A 27 2.60 10.03 -4.39
C LEU A 27 2.15 8.70 -3.77
N PHE A 28 1.64 8.74 -2.54
CA PHE A 28 1.11 7.54 -1.91
C PHE A 28 -0.19 7.06 -2.60
N ALA A 29 -1.08 7.97 -3.01
CA ALA A 29 -2.27 7.58 -3.77
C ALA A 29 -1.91 6.86 -5.07
N LEU A 30 -0.85 7.29 -5.76
CA LEU A 30 -0.33 6.61 -6.95
C LEU A 30 0.25 5.23 -6.60
N ALA A 31 0.99 5.11 -5.50
CA ALA A 31 1.55 3.82 -5.06
C ALA A 31 0.45 2.81 -4.69
N PHE A 32 -0.53 3.20 -3.87
CA PHE A 32 -1.70 2.36 -3.57
C PHE A 32 -2.57 2.10 -4.81
N GLY A 33 -2.63 3.06 -5.73
CA GLY A 33 -3.31 2.89 -7.02
C GLY A 33 -2.64 1.81 -7.89
N TYR A 34 -1.31 1.76 -7.90
CA TYR A 34 -0.56 0.70 -8.57
C TYR A 34 -0.89 -0.67 -7.98
N ASP A 35 -0.83 -0.82 -6.64
CA ASP A 35 -1.24 -2.07 -5.95
C ASP A 35 -2.67 -2.49 -6.35
N THR A 36 -3.57 -1.52 -6.48
CA THR A 36 -4.97 -1.78 -6.86
C THR A 36 -5.08 -2.32 -8.29
N VAL A 37 -4.34 -1.73 -9.24
CA VAL A 37 -4.32 -2.19 -10.64
C VAL A 37 -3.75 -3.60 -10.75
N GLU A 38 -2.70 -3.90 -10.00
CA GLU A 38 -2.12 -5.24 -9.92
C GLU A 38 -3.12 -6.25 -9.35
N ALA A 39 -3.79 -5.90 -8.24
CA ALA A 39 -4.83 -6.75 -7.65
C ALA A 39 -6.02 -7.01 -8.61
N VAL A 40 -6.45 -5.99 -9.37
CA VAL A 40 -7.51 -6.15 -10.40
C VAL A 40 -7.04 -7.07 -11.53
N THR A 41 -5.79 -6.91 -11.97
CA THR A 41 -5.20 -7.78 -12.99
C THR A 41 -5.17 -9.23 -12.48
N ASN A 42 -4.75 -9.44 -11.24
CA ASN A 42 -4.75 -10.77 -10.61
C ASN A 42 -6.16 -11.36 -10.49
N LEU A 43 -7.16 -10.55 -10.14
CA LEU A 43 -8.57 -10.95 -10.10
C LEU A 43 -9.08 -11.44 -11.46
N GLN A 44 -8.59 -10.87 -12.55
CA GLN A 44 -8.98 -11.27 -13.91
C GLN A 44 -8.17 -12.47 -14.42
N GLN A 45 -6.86 -12.50 -14.18
CA GLN A 45 -5.96 -13.49 -14.76
C GLN A 45 -5.97 -14.84 -14.02
N LEU A 46 -6.03 -14.84 -12.68
CA LEU A 46 -5.98 -16.08 -11.91
C LEU A 46 -7.17 -17.03 -12.17
N PRO A 47 -8.43 -16.56 -12.24
CA PRO A 47 -9.54 -17.44 -12.58
C PRO A 47 -9.40 -18.07 -13.98
N LEU A 48 -8.89 -17.33 -14.96
CA LEU A 48 -8.63 -17.86 -16.30
C LEU A 48 -7.53 -18.93 -16.29
N LEU A 49 -6.50 -18.73 -15.47
CA LEU A 49 -5.43 -19.72 -15.27
C LEU A 49 -5.97 -21.00 -14.62
N TYR A 50 -6.81 -20.88 -13.60
CA TYR A 50 -7.40 -22.04 -12.91
C TYR A 50 -8.37 -22.81 -13.80
N LEU A 51 -9.11 -22.09 -14.65
CA LEU A 51 -9.95 -22.68 -15.68
C LEU A 51 -9.13 -23.48 -16.69
N GLY A 52 -8.02 -22.93 -17.19
CA GLY A 52 -7.12 -23.63 -18.11
C GLY A 52 -6.47 -24.88 -17.52
N ALA A 53 -6.32 -24.92 -16.19
CA ALA A 53 -5.81 -26.06 -15.44
C ALA A 53 -6.91 -27.06 -14.97
N GLY A 54 -8.20 -26.79 -15.27
CA GLY A 54 -9.31 -27.66 -14.87
C GLY A 54 -9.64 -27.65 -13.37
N ILE A 55 -9.14 -26.66 -12.62
CA ILE A 55 -9.31 -26.52 -11.16
C ILE A 55 -10.12 -25.27 -10.79
N GLN A 56 -11.01 -24.82 -11.68
CA GLN A 56 -11.78 -23.58 -11.51
C GLN A 56 -12.60 -23.54 -10.21
N ALA A 57 -13.05 -24.70 -9.71
CA ALA A 57 -13.79 -24.81 -8.45
C ALA A 57 -12.96 -24.35 -7.23
N SER A 58 -11.63 -24.39 -7.33
CA SER A 58 -10.69 -23.99 -6.28
C SER A 58 -10.27 -22.52 -6.37
N THR A 59 -10.90 -21.72 -7.24
CA THR A 59 -10.59 -20.29 -7.40
C THR A 59 -10.89 -19.54 -6.10
N PRO A 60 -9.90 -18.86 -5.47
CA PRO A 60 -10.08 -18.22 -4.17
C PRO A 60 -10.72 -16.83 -4.32
N TRP A 61 -12.00 -16.77 -4.71
CA TRP A 61 -12.72 -15.52 -4.96
C TRP A 61 -12.66 -14.52 -3.80
N TRP A 62 -12.83 -15.02 -2.57
CA TRP A 62 -12.78 -14.19 -1.37
C TRP A 62 -11.42 -13.48 -1.22
N LEU A 63 -10.33 -14.15 -1.58
CA LEU A 63 -8.97 -13.61 -1.50
C LEU A 63 -8.74 -12.56 -2.59
N LEU A 64 -9.21 -12.82 -3.81
CA LEU A 64 -9.09 -11.88 -4.93
C LEU A 64 -9.86 -10.58 -4.65
N VAL A 65 -11.10 -10.68 -4.15
CA VAL A 65 -11.89 -9.50 -3.78
C VAL A 65 -11.25 -8.75 -2.61
N ALA A 66 -10.74 -9.46 -1.60
CA ALA A 66 -10.03 -8.85 -0.48
C ALA A 66 -8.79 -8.09 -0.95
N LEU A 67 -8.00 -8.66 -1.87
CA LEU A 67 -6.80 -8.02 -2.44
C LEU A 67 -7.13 -6.74 -3.20
N VAL A 68 -8.24 -6.68 -3.92
CA VAL A 68 -8.64 -5.45 -4.63
C VAL A 68 -9.07 -4.36 -3.65
N ALA A 69 -9.76 -4.72 -2.57
CA ALA A 69 -10.23 -3.75 -1.58
C ALA A 69 -9.11 -3.24 -0.66
N LEU A 70 -8.11 -4.08 -0.39
CA LEU A 70 -7.11 -3.85 0.65
C LEU A 70 -6.30 -2.53 0.49
N PRO A 71 -5.75 -2.19 -0.69
CA PRO A 71 -4.96 -0.96 -0.85
C PRO A 71 -5.79 0.29 -0.56
N ALA A 72 -7.04 0.33 -1.07
CA ALA A 72 -7.95 1.44 -0.85
C ALA A 72 -8.32 1.60 0.63
N VAL A 73 -8.63 0.50 1.32
CA VAL A 73 -8.96 0.51 2.76
C VAL A 73 -7.77 0.98 3.59
N LEU A 74 -6.57 0.46 3.32
CA LEU A 74 -5.35 0.85 4.03
C LEU A 74 -5.00 2.32 3.79
N PHE A 75 -5.13 2.81 2.56
CA PHE A 75 -4.88 4.20 2.23
C PHE A 75 -5.85 5.15 2.96
N VAL A 76 -7.16 4.85 2.92
CA VAL A 76 -8.17 5.65 3.63
C VAL A 76 -7.94 5.62 5.14
N ALA A 77 -7.63 4.46 5.71
CA ALA A 77 -7.31 4.33 7.13
C ALA A 77 -6.06 5.15 7.50
N ALA A 78 -5.00 5.09 6.69
CA ALA A 78 -3.77 5.85 6.90
C ALA A 78 -4.02 7.37 6.83
N LEU A 79 -4.84 7.84 5.88
CA LEU A 79 -5.23 9.24 5.79
C LEU A 79 -6.04 9.68 7.01
N TRP A 80 -6.98 8.85 7.47
CA TRP A 80 -7.78 9.13 8.66
C TRP A 80 -6.90 9.25 9.91
N ILE A 81 -5.96 8.32 10.10
CA ILE A 81 -5.03 8.30 11.23
C ILE A 81 -4.09 9.53 11.18
N GLY A 82 -3.54 9.82 10.00
CA GLY A 82 -2.58 10.91 9.79
C GLY A 82 -3.18 12.31 9.79
N ARG A 83 -4.51 12.49 9.86
CA ARG A 83 -5.18 13.78 9.66
C ARG A 83 -4.82 14.88 10.66
N ARG A 84 -4.30 14.53 11.84
CA ARG A 84 -3.84 15.47 12.88
C ARG A 84 -2.33 15.44 13.12
N MET A 85 -1.58 14.74 12.26
CA MET A 85 -0.13 14.57 12.42
C MET A 85 0.66 15.60 11.61
N ARG A 86 1.89 15.87 12.04
CA ARG A 86 2.90 16.61 11.25
C ARG A 86 3.24 15.84 9.98
N LEU A 87 3.70 16.54 8.94
CA LEU A 87 3.94 15.99 7.61
C LEU A 87 4.80 14.72 7.62
N VAL A 88 5.91 14.72 8.36
CA VAL A 88 6.83 13.57 8.45
C VAL A 88 6.17 12.36 9.10
N ALA A 89 5.44 12.56 10.20
CA ALA A 89 4.73 11.49 10.88
C ALA A 89 3.61 10.91 10.01
N LYS A 90 2.87 11.78 9.28
CA LYS A 90 1.84 11.36 8.33
C LYS A 90 2.44 10.54 7.17
N ALA A 91 3.57 10.96 6.62
CA ALA A 91 4.29 10.20 5.59
C ALA A 91 4.74 8.83 6.12
N GLY A 92 5.21 8.76 7.37
CA GLY A 92 5.55 7.49 8.03
C GLY A 92 4.36 6.54 8.16
N VAL A 93 3.17 7.05 8.53
CA VAL A 93 1.94 6.23 8.59
C VAL A 93 1.52 5.72 7.21
N LEU A 94 1.58 6.57 6.18
CA LEU A 94 1.28 6.17 4.80
C LEU A 94 2.28 5.13 4.28
N LEU A 95 3.57 5.29 4.60
CA LEU A 95 4.61 4.34 4.25
C LEU A 95 4.41 2.99 4.95
N ALA A 96 4.08 3.00 6.24
CA ALA A 96 3.80 1.78 6.99
C ALA A 96 2.57 1.05 6.41
N ALA A 97 1.50 1.79 6.08
CA ALA A 97 0.33 1.21 5.44
C ALA A 97 0.65 0.61 4.06
N LEU A 98 1.51 1.27 3.27
CA LEU A 98 1.96 0.75 1.98
C LEU A 98 2.78 -0.53 2.14
N ALA A 99 3.70 -0.57 3.12
CA ALA A 99 4.47 -1.77 3.42
C ALA A 99 3.58 -2.95 3.86
N VAL A 100 2.54 -2.66 4.66
CA VAL A 100 1.53 -3.66 5.04
C VAL A 100 0.74 -4.14 3.83
N SER A 101 0.35 -3.24 2.92
CA SER A 101 -0.33 -3.58 1.65
C SER A 101 0.52 -4.55 0.82
N ALA A 102 1.79 -4.22 0.58
CA ALA A 102 2.72 -5.04 -0.17
C ALA A 102 2.95 -6.42 0.46
N GLN A 103 3.12 -6.48 1.79
CA GLN A 103 3.33 -7.74 2.50
C GLN A 103 2.10 -8.64 2.45
N LEU A 104 0.90 -8.08 2.59
CA LEU A 104 -0.35 -8.82 2.49
C LEU A 104 -0.60 -9.32 1.06
N SER A 105 -0.25 -8.54 0.04
CA SER A 105 -0.30 -8.98 -1.36
C SER A 105 0.56 -10.22 -1.58
N LEU A 106 1.82 -10.18 -1.11
CA LEU A 106 2.74 -11.30 -1.24
C LEU A 106 2.23 -12.56 -0.51
N LEU A 107 1.71 -12.41 0.70
CA LEU A 107 1.14 -13.53 1.47
C LEU A 107 -0.08 -14.13 0.78
N ALA A 108 -0.93 -13.31 0.17
CA ALA A 108 -2.09 -13.78 -0.56
C ALA A 108 -1.70 -14.55 -1.83
N GLU A 109 -0.70 -14.08 -2.58
CA GLU A 109 -0.18 -14.84 -3.73
C GLU A 109 0.37 -16.21 -3.32
N GLN A 110 1.10 -16.27 -2.21
CA GLN A 110 1.59 -17.53 -1.65
C GLN A 110 0.45 -18.46 -1.27
N LEU A 111 -0.61 -17.94 -0.64
CA LEU A 111 -1.79 -18.72 -0.28
C LEU A 111 -2.54 -19.22 -1.52
N ALA A 112 -2.73 -18.37 -2.53
CA ALA A 112 -3.36 -18.76 -3.80
C ALA A 112 -2.58 -19.91 -4.45
N ARG A 113 -1.25 -19.81 -4.50
CA ARG A 113 -0.38 -20.88 -5.00
C ARG A 113 -0.55 -22.19 -4.22
N GLN A 114 -0.64 -22.13 -2.89
CA GLN A 114 -0.86 -23.33 -2.08
C GLN A 114 -2.21 -23.99 -2.37
N ILE A 115 -3.27 -23.19 -2.56
CA ILE A 115 -4.60 -23.68 -2.96
C ILE A 115 -4.54 -24.38 -4.32
N ALA A 116 -3.84 -23.80 -5.30
CA ALA A 116 -3.66 -24.42 -6.60
C ALA A 116 -2.94 -25.78 -6.51
N LEU A 117 -1.84 -25.85 -5.76
CA LEU A 117 -1.08 -27.08 -5.58
C LEU A 117 -1.92 -28.17 -4.91
N ALA A 118 -2.68 -27.82 -3.86
CA ALA A 118 -3.56 -28.77 -3.19
C ALA A 118 -4.64 -29.32 -4.15
N ALA A 119 -5.19 -28.46 -5.02
CA ALA A 119 -6.19 -28.85 -6.01
C ALA A 119 -5.66 -29.70 -7.16
N LEU A 120 -4.36 -29.64 -7.47
CA LEU A 120 -3.74 -30.46 -8.51
C LEU A 120 -3.34 -31.86 -8.02
N VAL A 121 -3.16 -32.02 -6.70
CA VAL A 121 -2.73 -33.29 -6.08
C VAL A 121 -3.92 -34.09 -5.53
N GLY A 122 -5.03 -33.43 -5.22
CA GLY A 122 -6.29 -34.06 -4.78
C GLY A 122 -7.17 -34.49 -5.93
#